data_AF-A0A2K3K8F1-F1
#
_entry.id   AF-A0A2K3K8F1-F1
#
_cell.length_a   1.000
_cell.length_b   1.000
_cell.length_c   1.000
_cell.angle_alpha   90.00
_cell.angle_beta   90.00
_cell.angle_gamma   90.00
#
_symmetry.space_group_name_H-M   'P 1'
#
loop_
_entity.id
_entity.type
_entity.pdbx_description
1 polymer ?
#
loop_
_entity_poly.entity_id
_entity_poly.type
_entity_poly.pdbx_seq_one_letter_code
_entity_poly.pdbx_strand_id
1 'polypeptide(L)' 'MTMALRSKNKLHFINGSFPRPLDDQDTLAWDRCNTMIMSWLNNSVDPEISQSIIWMDLASEIWQRSQRKILS' A
#
# COMPACT_ATOMS: atom_id res chain seq x y z
N MET A 1 -2.94 10.20 -5.16
CA MET A 1 -2.39 8.83 -5.10
C MET A 1 -2.92 7.92 -6.22
N THR A 2 -4.23 7.69 -6.32
CA THR A 2 -4.83 6.68 -7.23
C THR A 2 -4.45 6.83 -8.70
N MET A 3 -4.43 8.05 -9.23
CA MET A 3 -4.04 8.32 -10.63
C MET A 3 -2.58 7.96 -10.91
N ALA A 4 -1.67 8.23 -9.98
CA ALA A 4 -0.24 7.91 -10.11
C ALA A 4 0.02 6.40 -10.01
N LEU A 5 -0.75 5.68 -9.18
CA LEU A 5 -0.69 4.22 -9.11
C LEU A 5 -1.24 3.58 -10.38
N ARG A 6 -2.35 4.11 -10.91
CA ARG A 6 -2.97 3.63 -12.14
C ARG A 6 -2.05 3.81 -13.35
N SER A 7 -1.37 4.94 -13.48
CA SER A 7 -0.43 5.18 -14.60
C SER A 7 0.80 4.26 -14.58
N LYS A 8 1.11 3.64 -13.43
CA LYS A 8 2.23 2.70 -13.24
C LYS A 8 1.79 1.24 -13.11
N ASN A 9 0.51 0.91 -13.37
CA ASN A 9 -0.05 -0.43 -13.17
C ASN A 9 0.13 -1.00 -11.75
N LYS A 10 0.19 -0.11 -10.75
CA LYS A 10 0.39 -0.47 -9.33
C LYS A 10 -0.89 -0.49 -8.50
N LEU A 11 -2.05 -0.27 -9.14
CA LEU A 11 -3.34 -0.27 -8.45
C LEU A 11 -3.64 -1.62 -7.77
N HIS A 12 -3.09 -2.70 -8.32
CA HIS A 12 -3.28 -4.06 -7.83
C HIS A 12 -2.61 -4.34 -6.47
N PHE A 13 -1.67 -3.48 -6.05
CA PHE A 13 -1.04 -3.56 -4.72
C PHE A 13 -1.96 -3.01 -3.62
N ILE A 14 -2.75 -1.97 -3.91
CA ILE A 14 -3.60 -1.33 -2.89
C ILE A 14 -5.00 -1.97 -2.79
N ASN A 15 -5.46 -2.67 -3.84
CA ASN A 15 -6.71 -3.44 -3.81
C ASN A 15 -6.49 -4.89 -3.31
N GLY A 16 -5.24 -5.33 -3.11
CA GLY A 16 -4.90 -6.68 -2.69
C GLY A 16 -5.06 -7.77 -3.76
N SER A 17 -5.33 -7.42 -5.02
CA SER A 17 -5.51 -8.39 -6.10
C SER A 17 -4.21 -8.96 -6.65
N PHE A 18 -3.06 -8.48 -6.16
CA PHE A 18 -1.74 -8.97 -6.51
C PHE A 18 -1.02 -9.52 -5.27
N PRO A 19 -1.24 -10.80 -4.93
CA PRO A 19 -0.65 -11.42 -3.74
C PRO A 19 0.86 -11.52 -3.87
N ARG A 20 1.54 -11.62 -2.71
CA ARG A 20 2.98 -11.85 -2.67
C ARG A 20 3.30 -13.19 -3.35
N PRO A 21 4.22 -13.23 -4.32
CA PRO A 21 4.59 -14.45 -5.01
C PRO A 21 5.36 -15.41 -4.09
N LEU A 22 5.50 -16.67 -4.53
CA LEU A 22 6.27 -17.71 -3.82
C LEU A 22 7.70 -17.87 -4.34
N ASP A 23 8.00 -17.29 -5.52
CA ASP A 23 9.33 -17.33 -6.13
C ASP A 23 10.24 -16.25 -5.54
N ASP A 24 11.51 -16.59 -5.25
CA ASP A 24 12.46 -15.71 -4.56
C ASP A 24 12.73 -14.41 -5.34
N GLN A 25 12.86 -14.46 -6.66
CA GLN A 25 13.21 -13.29 -7.47
C GLN A 25 12.03 -12.32 -7.55
N ASP A 26 10.84 -12.86 -7.82
CA ASP A 26 9.61 -12.05 -7.89
C ASP A 26 9.21 -11.50 -6.52
N THR A 27 9.53 -12.23 -5.45
CA THR A 27 9.28 -11.80 -4.07
C THR A 27 10.03 -10.52 -3.73
N LEU A 28 11.32 -10.44 -4.07
CA LEU A 28 12.11 -9.22 -3.82
C LEU A 28 11.58 -8.02 -4.59
N ALA A 29 11.16 -8.22 -5.84
CA ALA A 29 10.56 -7.16 -6.65
C ALA A 29 9.21 -6.71 -6.09
N TRP A 30 8.40 -7.67 -5.62
CA TRP A 30 7.12 -7.41 -4.97
C TRP A 30 7.30 -6.63 -3.67
N ASP A 31 8.20 -7.05 -2.78
CA ASP A 31 8.46 -6.42 -1.48
C ASP A 31 8.92 -4.97 -1.63
N ARG A 32 9.78 -4.70 -2.63
CA ARG A 32 10.21 -3.33 -3.00
C ARG A 32 9.04 -2.47 -3.46
N CYS A 33 8.18 -3.02 -4.32
CA CYS A 33 7.00 -2.30 -4.81
C CYS A 33 6.01 -2.00 -3.68
N ASN A 34 5.74 -2.98 -2.82
CA ASN A 34 4.88 -2.85 -1.66
C ASN A 34 5.40 -1.75 -0.72
N THR A 35 6.68 -1.82 -0.33
CA THR A 35 7.33 -0.84 0.55
C THR A 35 7.28 0.58 -0.01
N MET A 36 7.54 0.76 -1.31
CA MET A 36 7.46 2.07 -1.95
C MET A 36 6.05 2.66 -1.88
N ILE A 37 5.03 1.84 -2.12
CA ILE A 37 3.63 2.28 -2.05
C ILE A 37 3.25 2.59 -0.60
N MET A 38 3.69 1.79 0.37
CA MET A 38 3.51 2.08 1.80
C MET A 38 4.10 3.44 2.18
N SER A 39 5.29 3.77 1.70
CA SER A 39 5.90 5.10 1.94
C SER A 39 5.05 6.22 1.35
N TRP A 40 4.55 6.06 0.12
CA TRP A 40 3.65 7.05 -0.48
C TRP A 40 2.36 7.23 0.31
N LEU A 41 1.76 6.12 0.77
CA LEU A 41 0.55 6.15 1.59
C LEU A 41 0.81 6.83 2.92
N ASN A 42 1.87 6.45 3.64
CA ASN A 42 2.23 7.04 4.93
C ASN A 42 2.47 8.55 4.83
N ASN A 43 3.07 9.01 3.73
CA ASN A 43 3.30 10.44 3.47
C ASN A 43 2.04 11.21 2.99
N SER A 44 0.95 10.51 2.69
CA SER A 44 -0.29 11.11 2.14
C SER A 44 -1.48 11.03 3.08
N VAL A 45 -1.32 10.43 4.26
CA VAL A 45 -2.36 10.33 5.29
C VAL A 45 -2.07 11.29 6.43
N ASP A 46 -3.11 11.62 7.19
CA ASP A 46 -2.95 12.44 8.38
C ASP A 46 -2.05 11.76 9.44
N PRO A 47 -1.31 12.53 10.26
CA PRO A 47 -0.41 11.98 11.26
C PRO A 47 -1.06 10.97 12.22
N GLU A 48 -2.34 11.17 12.55
CA GLU A 48 -3.10 10.26 13.40
C GLU A 48 -3.32 8.89 12.72
N ILE A 49 -3.55 8.89 11.40
CA ILE A 49 -3.66 7.65 10.62
C ILE A 49 -2.28 7.00 10.49
N SER A 50 -1.23 7.81 10.23
CA SER A 50 0.17 7.35 10.13
C SER A 50 0.60 6.52 11.33
N GLN A 51 0.27 6.97 12.56
CA GLN A 51 0.57 6.22 13.79
C GLN A 51 -0.15 4.87 13.86
N SER A 52 -1.35 4.75 13.28
CA SER A 52 -2.14 3.52 13.31
C SER A 52 -1.73 2.48 12.26
N ILE A 53 -0.96 2.90 11.25
CA ILE A 53 -0.54 2.04 10.12
C ILE A 53 0.91 1.55 10.23
N ILE A 54 1.66 1.98 11.25
CA ILE A 54 3.07 1.59 11.44
C ILE A 54 3.29 0.08 11.60
N TRP A 55 2.24 -0.65 12.01
CA TRP A 55 2.28 -2.09 12.23
C TRP A 55 1.79 -2.91 11.03
N MET A 56 1.44 -2.26 9.92
CA MET A 56 0.93 -2.92 8.73
C MET A 56 2.09 -3.22 7.78
N ASP A 57 2.10 -4.42 7.24
CA ASP A 57 3.14 -4.87 6.29
C ASP A 57 2.67 -4.78 4.83
N LEU A 58 1.37 -4.56 4.60
CA LEU A 58 0.79 -4.54 3.27
C LEU A 58 0.24 -3.16 2.91
N ALA A 59 0.61 -2.65 1.74
CA ALA A 59 0.06 -1.42 1.19
C ALA A 59 -1.48 -1.46 1.05
N SER A 60 -2.06 -2.65 0.81
CA SER A 60 -3.50 -2.86 0.75
C SER A 60 -4.20 -2.63 2.10
N GLU A 61 -3.59 -3.05 3.20
CA GLU A 61 -4.12 -2.85 4.55
C GLU A 61 -4.10 -1.37 4.94
N ILE A 62 -2.97 -0.70 4.66
CA ILE A 62 -2.82 0.75 4.87
C ILE A 62 -3.88 1.50 4.07
N TRP A 63 -4.08 1.15 2.80
CA TRP A 63 -5.07 1.79 1.94
C TRP A 63 -6.48 1.62 2.50
N GLN A 64 -6.87 0.40 2.87
CA GLN A 64 -8.19 0.14 3.46
C GLN A 64 -8.41 0.90 4.76
N ARG A 65 -7.40 0.96 5.63
CA ARG A 65 -7.47 1.70 6.90
C ARG A 65 -7.65 3.20 6.66
N SER A 66 -6.93 3.75 5.69
CA SER A 66 -7.00 5.16 5.31
C SER A 66 -8.39 5.54 4.78
N GLN A 67 -9.00 4.67 3.96
CA GLN A 67 -10.36 4.88 3.45
C GLN A 67 -11.43 4.81 4.54
N ARG A 68 -11.28 3.93 5.54
CA ARG A 68 -12.27 3.80 6.63
C ARG A 68 -12.40 5.05 7.50
N LYS A 69 -11.31 5.78 7.74
CA LYS A 69 -11.33 7.04 8.53
C LYS A 69 -11.96 8.22 7.80
N ILE A 70 -12.04 8.19 6.46
CA ILE A 70 -12.69 9.25 5.67
C ILE A 70 -14.23 9.12 5.72
N LEU A 71 -14.74 7.93 6.04
CA LEU A 71 -16.16 7.60 6.06
C LEU A 71 -16.77 7.58 7.48
N SER A 72 -15.98 7.93 8.51
CA SER A 72 -16.40 8.03 9.91
C SER A 72 -16.41 9.48 10.36
#